data_AF-A0A9P4NW96-F1
#
_entry.id   AF-A0A9P4NW96-F1
#
_cell.length_a   1.000
_cell.length_b   1.000
_cell.length_c   1.000
_cell.angle_alpha   90.00
_cell.angle_beta   90.00
_cell.angle_gamma   90.00
#
_symmetry.space_group_name_H-M   'P 1'
#
loop_
_entity.id
_entity.type
_entity.pdbx_description
1 polymer ?
#
loop_
_entity_poly.entity_id
_entity_poly.type
_entity_poly.pdbx_seq_one_letter_code
_entity_poly.pdbx_strand_id
1 'polypeptide(L)'
;MHNYLTVPILLCLSAAVTSHPLQERAYDGGGNPLESDYCSWKHPTHWSNCYTAKGDADTSLAAAEQLFPTSTHNGKGDAFRHCYWNALMTIHMGEGKAKIFGDMHENGTPNNPPREKAMDLANNARGRSVGTSERYVGAAKEKCRSLAVDGSLVTL
;
A
#
# COMPACT_ATOMS: atom_id res chain seq x y z
N MET A 1 22.22 -24.69 -68.33
CA MET A 1 21.64 -25.70 -67.43
C MET A 1 21.76 -25.15 -66.02
N HIS A 2 20.65 -24.74 -65.42
CA HIS A 2 20.61 -24.25 -64.04
C HIS A 2 20.63 -25.47 -63.11
N ASN A 3 21.45 -25.48 -62.06
CA ASN A 3 21.12 -26.23 -60.85
C ASN A 3 21.89 -25.74 -59.61
N TYR A 4 21.17 -24.92 -58.85
CA TYR A 4 21.07 -24.74 -57.40
C TYR A 4 22.29 -24.98 -56.49
N LEU A 5 22.73 -23.88 -55.87
CA LEU A 5 23.24 -23.87 -54.50
C LEU A 5 22.13 -24.29 -53.53
N THR A 6 22.41 -25.19 -52.60
CA THR A 6 21.63 -25.34 -51.37
C THR A 6 22.57 -25.22 -50.16
N VAL A 7 22.51 -24.07 -49.51
CA VAL A 7 23.09 -23.83 -48.18
C VAL A 7 22.11 -24.41 -47.16
N PRO A 8 22.54 -25.22 -46.18
CA PRO A 8 21.65 -25.68 -45.13
C PRO A 8 21.29 -24.49 -44.24
N ILE A 9 20.02 -24.06 -44.30
CA ILE A 9 19.44 -23.13 -43.35
C ILE A 9 19.37 -23.87 -42.02
N LEU A 10 20.26 -23.48 -41.10
CA LEU A 10 20.18 -23.87 -39.70
C LEU A 10 18.90 -23.23 -39.14
N LEU A 11 17.81 -24.00 -39.08
CA LEU A 11 16.61 -23.63 -38.33
C LEU A 11 17.02 -23.55 -36.86
N CYS A 12 17.34 -22.33 -36.42
CA CYS A 12 17.35 -22.02 -35.01
C CYS A 12 15.91 -22.21 -34.54
N LEU A 13 15.62 -23.30 -33.84
CA LEU A 13 14.42 -23.42 -33.03
C LEU A 13 14.53 -22.30 -31.98
N SER A 14 14.03 -21.12 -32.32
CA SER A 14 13.68 -20.13 -31.32
C SER A 14 12.63 -20.81 -30.46
N ALA A 15 13.02 -21.24 -29.25
CA ALA A 15 12.05 -21.46 -28.21
C ALA A 15 11.15 -20.22 -28.24
N ALA A 16 9.87 -20.43 -28.53
CA ALA A 16 8.89 -19.39 -28.39
C ALA A 16 8.99 -18.95 -26.93
N VAL A 17 9.68 -17.83 -26.70
CA VAL A 17 9.52 -17.07 -25.48
C VAL A 17 8.06 -16.67 -25.56
N THR A 18 7.20 -17.47 -24.92
CA THR A 18 5.84 -17.06 -24.66
C THR A 18 6.02 -15.78 -23.86
N SER A 19 5.85 -14.65 -24.52
CA SER A 19 5.76 -13.36 -23.86
C SER A 19 4.59 -13.51 -22.92
N HIS A 20 4.87 -13.86 -21.66
CA HIS A 20 3.87 -13.84 -20.61
C HIS A 20 3.41 -12.38 -20.61
N PRO A 21 2.15 -12.11 -20.96
CA PRO A 21 1.69 -10.75 -21.01
C PRO A 21 1.89 -10.19 -19.59
N LEU A 22 2.38 -8.96 -19.48
CA LEU A 22 2.58 -8.23 -18.22
C LEU A 22 1.22 -7.90 -17.53
N GLN A 23 0.25 -8.81 -17.63
CA GLN A 23 -1.17 -8.60 -17.46
C GLN A 23 -1.75 -9.22 -16.18
N GLU A 24 -0.95 -9.90 -15.34
CA GLU A 24 -1.47 -10.52 -14.11
C GLU A 24 -0.80 -10.09 -12.80
N ARG A 25 0.10 -9.11 -12.81
CA ARG A 25 0.45 -8.39 -11.56
C ARG A 25 -0.43 -7.18 -11.36
N ALA A 26 -1.75 -7.36 -11.49
CA ALA A 26 -2.69 -6.35 -11.04
C ALA A 26 -2.43 -6.10 -9.54
N TYR A 27 -2.29 -4.83 -9.19
CA TYR A 27 -2.31 -4.40 -7.79
C TYR A 27 -3.65 -4.82 -7.17
N ASP A 28 -3.68 -5.92 -6.44
CA ASP A 28 -4.84 -6.37 -5.64
C ASP A 28 -4.88 -5.65 -4.27
N GLY A 29 -4.54 -4.37 -4.27
CA GLY A 29 -3.84 -3.77 -3.13
C GLY A 29 -4.62 -2.88 -2.19
N GLY A 30 -5.96 -2.86 -2.23
CA GLY A 30 -6.69 -2.29 -1.09
C GLY A 30 -8.18 -2.07 -1.29
N GLY A 31 -8.86 -3.11 -1.76
CA GLY A 31 -10.25 -3.39 -1.40
C GLY A 31 -11.35 -2.42 -1.87
N ASN A 32 -11.02 -1.24 -2.43
CA ASN A 32 -12.01 -0.24 -2.81
C ASN A 32 -11.86 0.29 -4.25
N PRO A 33 -12.94 0.84 -4.84
CA PRO A 33 -12.93 1.27 -6.25
C PRO A 33 -11.96 2.41 -6.57
N LEU A 34 -11.73 3.34 -5.65
CA LEU A 34 -10.83 4.48 -5.90
C LEU A 34 -9.38 4.01 -5.99
N GLU A 35 -8.95 3.16 -5.06
CA GLU A 35 -7.61 2.57 -5.09
C GLU A 35 -7.40 1.70 -6.33
N SER A 36 -8.44 0.94 -6.70
CA SER A 36 -8.41 0.08 -7.88
C SER A 36 -8.25 0.87 -9.19
N ASP A 37 -8.93 2.01 -9.33
CA ASP A 37 -8.78 2.87 -10.50
C ASP A 37 -7.40 3.53 -10.53
N TYR A 38 -6.97 4.12 -9.42
CA TYR A 38 -5.70 4.84 -9.29
C TYR A 38 -4.47 3.95 -9.54
N CYS A 39 -4.55 2.68 -9.12
CA CYS A 39 -3.48 1.69 -9.26
C CYS A 39 -3.67 0.74 -10.45
N SER A 40 -4.63 1.03 -11.34
CA SER A 40 -4.91 0.19 -12.51
C SER A 40 -3.77 0.19 -13.53
N TRP A 41 -3.83 -0.76 -14.46
CA TRP A 41 -2.91 -0.85 -15.59
C TRP A 41 -2.91 0.41 -16.49
N LYS A 42 -3.94 1.25 -16.40
CA LYS A 42 -4.04 2.53 -17.11
C LYS A 42 -3.02 3.57 -16.61
N HIS A 43 -2.47 3.36 -15.40
CA HIS A 43 -1.55 4.30 -14.76
C HIS A 43 -0.24 3.60 -14.33
N PRO A 44 0.60 3.16 -15.29
CA PRO A 44 1.82 2.41 -14.99
C PRO A 44 2.83 3.18 -14.13
N THR A 45 2.80 4.52 -14.18
CA THR A 45 3.64 5.39 -13.35
C THR A 45 3.28 5.33 -11.86
N HIS A 46 2.10 4.85 -11.50
CA HIS A 46 1.66 4.75 -10.10
C HIS A 46 2.07 3.44 -9.43
N TRP A 47 2.37 2.39 -10.20
CA TRP A 47 2.55 1.03 -9.71
C TRP A 47 3.50 0.92 -8.53
N SER A 48 4.67 1.59 -8.60
CA SER A 48 5.63 1.55 -7.50
C SER A 48 5.04 2.09 -6.20
N ASN A 49 4.35 3.23 -6.23
CA ASN A 49 3.75 3.81 -5.02
C ASN A 49 2.59 2.94 -4.52
N CYS A 50 1.82 2.34 -5.43
CA CYS A 50 0.76 1.41 -5.09
C CYS A 50 1.33 0.22 -4.32
N TYR A 51 2.31 -0.52 -4.89
CA TYR A 51 2.94 -1.65 -4.18
C TYR A 51 3.53 -1.26 -2.83
N THR A 52 4.14 -0.07 -2.72
CA THR A 52 4.60 0.47 -1.44
C THR A 52 3.43 0.66 -0.46
N ALA A 53 2.35 1.34 -0.87
CA ALA A 53 1.20 1.59 -0.01
C ALA A 53 0.56 0.29 0.51
N LYS A 54 0.40 -0.71 -0.36
CA LYS A 54 -0.10 -2.04 0.04
C LYS A 54 0.85 -2.74 1.00
N GLY A 55 2.15 -2.80 0.69
CA GLY A 55 3.13 -3.45 1.56
C GLY A 55 3.21 -2.80 2.95
N ASP A 56 3.08 -1.47 2.99
CA ASP A 56 3.01 -0.71 4.24
C ASP A 56 1.71 -0.98 5.01
N ALA A 57 0.58 -1.17 4.30
CA ALA A 57 -0.70 -1.54 4.91
C ALA A 57 -0.60 -2.94 5.56
N ASP A 58 -0.12 -3.93 4.82
CA ASP A 58 0.09 -5.31 5.30
C ASP A 58 1.03 -5.32 6.53
N THR A 59 2.12 -4.55 6.47
CA THR A 59 3.07 -4.38 7.59
C THR A 59 2.40 -3.78 8.83
N SER A 60 1.59 -2.74 8.64
CA SER A 60 0.90 -2.05 9.73
C SER A 60 -0.17 -2.93 10.39
N LEU A 61 -0.91 -3.71 9.60
CA LEU A 61 -1.94 -4.62 10.08
C LEU A 61 -1.33 -5.74 10.91
N ALA A 62 -0.28 -6.40 10.40
CA ALA A 62 0.42 -7.45 11.14
C ALA A 62 0.98 -6.93 12.49
N ALA A 63 1.53 -5.71 12.50
CA ALA A 63 1.99 -5.09 13.74
C ALA A 63 0.84 -4.77 14.71
N ALA A 64 -0.32 -4.34 14.20
CA ALA A 64 -1.50 -4.04 15.01
C ALA A 64 -2.08 -5.31 15.65
N GLU A 65 -2.20 -6.40 14.88
CA GLU A 65 -2.66 -7.70 15.37
C GLU A 65 -1.73 -8.28 16.44
N GLN A 66 -0.42 -8.08 16.28
CA GLN A 66 0.56 -8.52 17.27
C GLN A 66 0.53 -7.70 18.56
N LEU A 67 0.42 -6.38 18.46
CA LEU A 67 0.56 -5.48 19.61
C LEU A 67 -0.77 -5.22 20.34
N PHE A 68 -1.89 -5.31 19.64
CA PHE A 68 -3.23 -4.92 20.10
C PHE A 68 -4.32 -5.92 19.66
N PRO A 69 -4.15 -7.24 19.94
CA PRO A 69 -4.96 -8.30 19.34
C PRO A 69 -6.47 -8.22 19.58
N THR A 70 -6.91 -7.47 20.60
CA THR A 70 -8.32 -7.36 21.00
C THR A 70 -8.96 -6.02 20.64
N SER A 71 -8.26 -5.15 19.88
CA SER A 71 -8.72 -3.78 19.60
C SER A 71 -8.42 -3.31 18.19
N THR A 72 -8.41 -4.23 17.23
CA THR A 72 -8.08 -4.01 15.81
C THR A 72 -9.20 -3.36 14.99
N HIS A 73 -10.38 -3.18 15.58
CA HIS A 73 -11.48 -2.41 15.02
C HIS A 73 -11.94 -1.37 16.03
N ASN A 74 -11.98 -0.10 15.62
CA ASN A 74 -12.35 1.09 16.37
C ASN A 74 -11.55 1.39 17.66
N GLY A 75 -10.67 0.48 18.08
CA GLY A 75 -9.87 0.59 19.28
C GLY A 75 -8.41 0.99 19.03
N LYS A 76 -7.56 0.77 20.04
CA LYS A 76 -6.15 1.19 20.02
C LYS A 76 -5.34 0.54 18.89
N GLY A 77 -5.61 -0.73 18.59
CA GLY A 77 -4.96 -1.45 17.50
C GLY A 77 -5.30 -0.88 16.14
N ASP A 78 -6.58 -0.51 15.96
CA ASP A 78 -7.06 0.15 14.75
C ASP A 78 -6.37 1.51 14.56
N ALA A 79 -6.45 2.35 15.59
CA ALA A 79 -5.83 3.66 15.61
C ALA A 79 -4.30 3.59 15.35
N PHE A 80 -3.63 2.62 15.98
CA PHE A 80 -2.21 2.33 15.74
C PHE A 80 -1.95 1.95 14.27
N ARG A 81 -2.76 1.05 13.68
CA ARG A 81 -2.62 0.61 12.29
C ARG A 81 -2.64 1.81 11.34
N HIS A 82 -3.64 2.68 11.48
CA HIS A 82 -3.80 3.88 10.65
C HIS A 82 -2.64 4.88 10.82
N CYS A 83 -2.21 5.11 12.06
CA CYS A 83 -1.02 5.93 12.34
C CYS A 83 0.23 5.34 11.69
N TYR A 84 0.51 4.06 11.93
CA TYR A 84 1.76 3.45 11.50
C TYR A 84 1.81 3.28 9.99
N TRP A 85 0.70 2.91 9.35
CA TRP A 85 0.60 2.85 7.89
C TRP A 85 0.94 4.19 7.24
N ASN A 86 0.34 5.28 7.70
CA ASN A 86 0.61 6.61 7.16
C ASN A 86 2.04 7.09 7.47
N ALA A 87 2.63 6.66 8.58
CA ALA A 87 4.03 6.93 8.89
C ALA A 87 4.98 6.20 7.91
N LEU A 88 4.75 4.90 7.66
CA LEU A 88 5.52 4.12 6.70
C LEU A 88 5.45 4.72 5.29
N MET A 89 4.23 5.00 4.81
CA MET A 89 4.03 5.64 3.52
C MET A 89 4.75 6.99 3.42
N THR A 90 4.72 7.78 4.49
CA THR A 90 5.42 9.07 4.53
C THR A 90 6.94 8.89 4.44
N ILE A 91 7.51 7.91 5.14
CA ILE A 91 8.94 7.59 5.10
C ILE A 91 9.35 7.09 3.71
N HIS A 92 8.56 6.20 3.10
CA HIS A 92 8.94 5.54 1.85
C HIS A 92 8.69 6.38 0.60
N MET A 93 7.58 7.14 0.58
CA MET A 93 7.15 7.83 -0.65
C MET A 93 6.78 9.30 -0.46
N GLY A 94 6.87 9.81 0.77
CA GLY A 94 6.63 11.21 1.13
C GLY A 94 5.18 11.49 1.56
N GLU A 95 5.02 12.52 2.40
CA GLU A 95 3.74 12.90 3.03
C GLU A 95 2.61 13.12 2.01
N GLY A 96 2.90 13.82 0.91
CA GLY A 96 1.87 14.15 -0.09
C GLY A 96 1.23 12.90 -0.70
N LYS A 97 2.03 11.87 -1.01
CA LYS A 97 1.51 10.61 -1.54
C LYS A 97 0.82 9.79 -0.45
N ALA A 98 1.38 9.76 0.76
CA ALA A 98 0.73 9.12 1.91
C ALA A 98 -0.68 9.67 2.15
N LYS A 99 -0.85 10.99 2.01
CA LYS A 99 -2.17 11.63 2.12
C LYS A 99 -3.12 11.16 1.03
N ILE A 100 -2.68 11.10 -0.22
CA ILE A 100 -3.52 10.64 -1.35
C ILE A 100 -4.02 9.23 -1.08
N PHE A 101 -3.13 8.30 -0.72
CA PHE A 101 -3.51 6.92 -0.42
C PHE A 101 -4.42 6.81 0.81
N GLY A 102 -4.08 7.47 1.91
CA GLY A 102 -4.91 7.45 3.12
C GLY A 102 -6.31 8.03 2.88
N ASP A 103 -6.42 9.19 2.22
CA ASP A 103 -7.72 9.77 1.89
C ASP A 103 -8.52 8.87 0.93
N MET A 104 -7.86 8.27 -0.06
CA MET A 104 -8.47 7.39 -1.03
C MET A 104 -9.03 6.12 -0.37
N HIS A 105 -8.31 5.57 0.61
CA HIS A 105 -8.76 4.47 1.44
C HIS A 105 -10.07 4.81 2.15
N GLU A 106 -10.08 5.90 2.91
CA GLU A 106 -11.24 6.27 3.72
C GLU A 106 -12.45 6.75 2.90
N ASN A 107 -12.21 7.32 1.71
CA ASN A 107 -13.26 7.80 0.80
C ASN A 107 -13.82 6.69 -0.10
N GLY A 108 -13.01 5.68 -0.41
CA GLY A 108 -13.41 4.59 -1.30
C GLY A 108 -14.14 3.47 -0.57
N THR A 109 -13.95 3.31 0.75
CA THR A 109 -14.60 2.26 1.54
C THR A 109 -16.12 2.37 1.50
N PRO A 110 -16.84 1.37 0.93
CA PRO A 110 -18.30 1.37 0.87
C PRO A 110 -18.91 1.35 2.27
N ASN A 111 -19.94 2.17 2.48
CA ASN A 111 -20.67 2.26 3.75
C ASN A 111 -19.82 2.61 4.99
N ASN A 112 -18.68 3.30 4.81
CA ASN A 112 -17.82 3.73 5.93
C ASN A 112 -18.58 4.69 6.87
N PRO A 113 -18.88 4.30 8.13
CA PRO A 113 -19.61 5.15 9.06
C PRO A 113 -18.88 6.48 9.31
N PRO A 114 -19.57 7.64 9.37
CA PRO A 114 -18.91 8.94 9.47
C PRO A 114 -17.97 9.11 10.67
N ARG A 115 -18.24 8.41 11.78
CA ARG A 115 -17.38 8.46 12.98
C ARG A 115 -16.11 7.63 12.82
N GLU A 116 -16.20 6.45 12.21
CA GLU A 116 -15.05 5.56 11.93
C GLU A 116 -14.12 6.27 10.96
N LYS A 117 -14.68 6.74 9.84
CA LYS A 117 -13.97 7.58 8.87
C LYS A 117 -13.23 8.76 9.50
N ALA A 118 -13.87 9.47 10.44
CA ALA A 118 -13.25 10.62 11.11
C ALA A 118 -12.08 10.20 12.02
N MET A 119 -12.22 9.07 12.72
CA MET A 119 -11.17 8.47 13.53
C MET A 119 -9.99 8.04 12.66
N ASP A 120 -10.24 7.33 11.57
CA ASP A 120 -9.22 6.86 10.63
C ASP A 120 -8.48 8.02 9.97
N LEU A 121 -9.20 9.05 9.47
CA LEU A 121 -8.60 10.24 8.88
C LEU A 121 -7.72 11.01 9.88
N ALA A 122 -8.15 11.13 11.15
CA ALA A 122 -7.38 11.79 12.19
C ALA A 122 -6.07 11.02 12.49
N ASN A 123 -6.17 9.70 12.62
CA ASN A 123 -5.02 8.83 12.89
C ASN A 123 -4.07 8.75 11.68
N ASN A 124 -4.60 8.75 10.46
CA ASN A 124 -3.84 8.87 9.22
C ASN A 124 -3.02 10.18 9.20
N ALA A 125 -3.64 11.31 9.57
CA ALA A 125 -2.95 12.59 9.66
C ALA A 125 -1.85 12.60 10.72
N ARG A 126 -2.10 11.98 11.89
CA ARG A 126 -1.09 11.83 12.94
C ARG A 126 0.07 10.96 12.46
N GLY A 127 -0.21 9.88 11.74
CA GLY A 127 0.79 9.01 11.12
C GLY A 127 1.72 9.75 10.17
N ARG A 128 1.19 10.61 9.30
CA ARG A 128 2.03 11.43 8.40
C ARG A 128 2.93 12.40 9.14
N SER A 129 2.43 13.01 10.22
CA SER A 129 3.26 13.84 11.10
C SER A 129 4.40 13.02 11.72
N VAL A 130 4.10 11.79 12.18
CA VAL A 130 5.11 10.88 12.74
C VAL A 130 6.15 10.49 11.70
N GLY A 131 5.76 10.08 10.49
CA GLY A 131 6.72 9.71 9.44
C GLY A 131 7.56 10.89 8.94
N THR A 132 7.09 12.12 9.11
CA THR A 132 7.88 13.33 8.83
C THR A 132 8.95 13.58 9.89
N SER A 133 8.64 13.34 11.17
CA SER A 133 9.58 13.51 12.28
C SER A 133 10.52 12.32 12.48
N GLU A 134 10.05 11.10 12.22
CA GLU A 134 10.76 9.84 12.46
C GLU A 134 11.21 9.23 11.14
N ARG A 135 12.50 9.32 10.82
CA ARG A 135 13.03 8.81 9.53
C ARG A 135 13.23 7.29 9.48
N TYR A 136 13.09 6.61 10.61
CA TYR A 136 13.27 5.16 10.71
C TYR A 136 11.95 4.46 11.01
N VAL A 137 11.64 3.40 10.26
CA VAL A 137 10.39 2.65 10.39
C VAL A 137 10.15 2.10 11.80
N GLY A 138 11.21 1.63 12.48
CA GLY A 138 11.12 1.15 13.86
C GLY A 138 10.78 2.27 14.85
N ALA A 139 11.34 3.46 14.68
CA ALA A 139 11.04 4.61 15.53
C ALA A 139 9.61 5.11 15.32
N ALA A 140 9.15 5.17 14.05
CA ALA A 140 7.77 5.49 13.72
C ALA A 140 6.78 4.48 14.33
N LYS A 141 7.10 3.19 14.28
CA LYS A 141 6.29 2.13 14.91
C LYS A 141 6.15 2.36 16.41
N GLU A 142 7.26 2.51 17.13
CA GLU A 142 7.20 2.72 18.58
C GLU A 142 6.53 4.05 18.94
N LYS A 143 6.69 5.09 18.11
CA LYS A 143 6.00 6.37 18.31
C LYS A 143 4.49 6.23 18.17
N CYS A 144 4.00 5.62 17.08
CA CYS A 144 2.57 5.37 16.91
C CYS A 144 2.02 4.44 18.00
N ARG A 145 2.79 3.42 18.43
CA ARG A 145 2.41 2.54 19.54
C ARG A 145 2.26 3.32 20.85
N SER A 146 3.21 4.20 21.18
CA SER A 146 3.12 5.06 22.36
C SER A 146 1.86 5.91 22.35
N LEU A 147 1.59 6.58 21.22
CA LEU A 147 0.41 7.43 21.06
C LEU A 147 -0.90 6.64 21.17
N ALA A 148 -0.93 5.38 20.72
CA ALA A 148 -2.10 4.52 20.90
C ALA A 148 -2.29 4.13 22.37
N VAL A 149 -1.20 3.79 23.07
CA VAL A 149 -1.24 3.36 24.47
C VAL A 149 -1.67 4.50 25.39
N ASP A 150 -1.12 5.70 25.20
CA ASP A 150 -1.36 6.89 26.02
C ASP A 150 -2.68 7.62 25.72
N GLY A 151 -3.40 7.21 24.67
CA GLY A 151 -4.70 7.77 24.29
C GLY A 151 -4.62 9.04 23.44
N SER A 152 -3.44 9.38 22.89
CA SER A 152 -3.27 10.50 21.96
C SER A 152 -3.78 10.21 20.55
N LEU A 153 -4.04 8.94 20.21
CA LEU A 153 -4.76 8.57 18.99
C LEU A 153 -6.26 8.46 19.25
N VAL A 154 -7.07 8.74 18.22
CA VAL A 154 -8.53 8.71 18.32
C VAL A 154 -9.02 7.26 18.27
N THR A 155 -9.97 6.91 19.13
CA THR A 155 -10.68 5.61 19.13
C THR A 155 -12.19 5.87 19.32
N LEU A 156 -13.03 4.84 19.15
CA LEU A 156 -14.48 4.91 19.37
C LEU A 156 -14.95 3.96 20.49
#